data_AF-A0A3N5THL2-F1
#
_entry.id   AF-A0A3N5THL2-F1
#
_cell.length_a   1.000
_cell.length_b   1.000
_cell.length_c   1.000
_cell.angle_alpha   90.00
_cell.angle_beta   90.00
_cell.angle_gamma   90.00
#
_symmetry.space_group_name_H-M   'P 1'
#
loop_
_entity.id
_entity.type
_entity.pdbx_description
1 polymer ?
#
loop_
_entity_poly.entity_id
_entity_poly.type
_entity_poly.pdbx_seq_one_letter_code
_entity_poly.pdbx_strand_id
1 'polypeptide(L)' 'AGQFTAFYENCPVLKSEPAQRASRLALCDLTARVLKQGLEVLGIEVLEQM' A
#
# COMPACT_ATOMS: atom_id res chain seq x y z
N ALA A 1 7.72 -4.09 6.43
CA ALA A 1 6.98 -3.05 5.69
C ALA A 1 7.64 -1.66 5.68
N GLY A 2 8.85 -1.47 6.24
CA GLY A 2 9.44 -0.13 6.44
C GLY A 2 9.60 0.73 5.17
N GLN A 3 9.86 0.13 4.00
CA GLN A 3 9.96 0.89 2.74
C GLN A 3 8.63 1.47 2.29
N PHE A 4 7.52 0.73 2.46
CA PHE A 4 6.20 1.26 2.15
C PHE A 4 5.81 2.37 3.13
N THR A 5 6.14 2.23 4.42
CA THR A 5 5.94 3.28 5.43
C THR A 5 6.69 4.56 5.04
N ALA A 6 7.99 4.46 4.72
CA ALA A 6 8.79 5.61 4.29
C ALA A 6 8.24 6.26 3.00
N PHE A 7 7.75 5.45 2.04
CA PHE A 7 7.06 5.97 0.86
C PHE A 7 5.79 6.75 1.25
N TYR A 8 4.93 6.17 2.08
CA TYR A 8 3.65 6.77 2.45
C TYR A 8 3.82 8.08 3.22
N GLU A 9 4.85 8.19 4.07
CA GLU A 9 5.19 9.41 4.79
C GLU A 9 5.77 10.50 3.88
N ASN A 10 6.72 10.15 3.01
CA ASN A 10 7.45 11.12 2.20
C ASN A 10 6.74 11.49 0.89
N CYS A 11 5.79 10.68 0.42
CA CYS A 11 5.09 10.87 -0.85
C CYS A 11 3.56 10.97 -0.65
N PRO A 12 3.00 12.19 -0.49
CA PRO A 12 1.57 12.37 -0.22
C PRO A 12 0.70 11.82 -1.34
N VAL A 13 -0.04 10.74 -1.12
CA VAL A 13 -0.84 10.09 -2.17
C VAL A 13 -2.04 10.96 -2.56
N LEU A 14 -2.90 11.30 -1.61
CA LEU A 14 -4.18 11.98 -1.87
C LEU A 14 -4.02 13.43 -2.35
N LYS A 15 -2.93 14.10 -1.94
CA LYS A 15 -2.63 15.49 -2.30
C LYS A 15 -1.78 15.62 -3.58
N SER A 16 -1.53 14.52 -4.29
CA SER A 16 -0.75 14.51 -5.54
C SER A 16 -1.54 15.03 -6.75
N GLU A 17 -0.79 15.57 -7.71
CA GLU A 17 -1.26 15.83 -9.07
C GLU A 17 -1.90 14.57 -9.69
N PRO A 18 -2.93 14.70 -10.55
CA PRO A 18 -3.74 13.57 -11.02
C PRO A 18 -2.95 12.37 -11.56
N ALA A 19 -1.94 12.61 -12.40
CA ALA A 19 -1.11 11.56 -12.97
C ALA A 19 -0.25 10.84 -11.91
N GLN A 20 0.35 11.61 -10.98
CA GLN A 20 1.14 11.05 -9.90
C GLN A 20 0.27 10.30 -8.88
N ARG A 21 -0.93 10.82 -8.60
CA ARG A 21 -1.91 10.19 -7.72
C ARG A 21 -2.31 8.81 -8.22
N ALA A 22 -2.63 8.69 -9.51
CA ALA A 22 -3.00 7.41 -10.12
C ALA A 22 -1.85 6.39 -9.97
N SER A 23 -0.62 6.78 -10.27
CA SER A 23 0.55 5.91 -10.09
C SER A 23 0.78 5.51 -8.63
N ARG A 24 0.68 6.45 -7.69
CA ARG A 24 0.86 6.18 -6.26
C ARG A 24 -0.24 5.27 -5.69
N LEU A 25 -1.50 5.45 -6.12
CA LEU A 25 -2.60 4.56 -5.73
C LEU A 25 -2.36 3.12 -6.25
N ALA A 26 -1.86 2.97 -7.47
CA ALA A 26 -1.51 1.65 -8.00
C ALA A 26 -0.39 0.97 -7.18
N LEU A 27 0.61 1.72 -6.73
CA LEU A 27 1.65 1.22 -5.84
C LEU A 27 1.10 0.79 -4.47
N CYS A 28 0.18 1.57 -3.90
CA CYS A 28 -0.49 1.21 -2.64
C CYS A 28 -1.30 -0.08 -2.78
N ASP A 29 -2.12 -0.20 -3.83
CA ASP A 29 -2.94 -1.38 -4.09
C ASP A 29 -2.08 -2.63 -4.30
N LEU A 30 -1.03 -2.54 -5.13
CA LEU A 30 -0.12 -3.66 -5.36
C LEU A 30 0.59 -4.09 -4.07
N THR A 31 1.06 -3.13 -3.26
CA THR A 31 1.70 -3.44 -1.98
C THR A 31 0.74 -4.13 -1.02
N ALA A 32 -0.51 -3.65 -0.95
CA ALA A 32 -1.55 -4.26 -0.11
C ALA A 32 -1.84 -5.71 -0.53
N ARG A 33 -1.95 -5.99 -1.83
CA ARG A 33 -2.17 -7.35 -2.35
C ARG A 33 -1.02 -8.30 -1.99
N VAL A 34 0.23 -7.86 -2.15
CA VAL A 34 1.41 -8.68 -1.81
C VAL A 34 1.48 -8.94 -0.31
N LEU A 35 1.20 -7.93 0.52
CA LEU A 35 1.15 -8.10 1.97
C LEU A 35 0.04 -9.07 2.39
N LYS A 36 -1.16 -8.91 1.82
CA LYS A 36 -2.29 -9.81 2.05
C LYS A 36 -1.92 -11.25 1.70
N GLN A 37 -1.40 -11.49 0.50
CA GLN A 37 -0.98 -12.81 0.06
C GLN A 37 0.11 -13.40 0.96
N GLY A 38 1.11 -12.60 1.36
CA GLY A 38 2.16 -13.06 2.26
C GLY A 38 1.63 -13.47 3.64
N LEU A 39 0.68 -12.71 4.19
CA LEU A 39 0.03 -13.01 5.47
C LEU A 39 -0.88 -14.24 5.36
N GLU A 40 -1.63 -14.38 4.26
CA GLU A 40 -2.46 -15.56 3.99
C GLU A 40 -1.62 -16.85 3.93
N VAL A 41 -0.43 -16.81 3.30
CA VAL A 41 0.50 -17.96 3.27
C VAL A 41 0.97 -18.35 4.68
N LEU A 42 1.06 -17.39 5.59
CA LEU A 42 1.40 -17.63 7.00
C LEU A 42 0.17 -18.04 7.85
N GLY A 43 -1.01 -18.14 7.25
CA GLY A 43 -2.26 -18.44 7.96
C GLY A 43 -2.80 -17.26 8.78
N ILE A 44 -2.40 -16.02 8.46
CA ILE A 44 -2.81 -14.80 9.15
C ILE A 44 -3.87 -14.10 8.31
N GLU A 45 -5.07 -13.93 8.86
CA GLU A 45 -6.12 -13.13 8.22
C GLU A 45 -5.82 -11.63 8.31
N VAL A 46 -6.18 -10.91 7.26
CA VAL A 46 -5.98 -9.46 7.15
C VAL A 46 -7.33 -8.75 7.21
N LEU A 47 -7.44 -7.75 8.07
CA LEU A 47 -8.61 -6.87 8.15
C LEU A 47 -8.56 -5.83 7.03
N GLU A 48 -9.69 -5.57 6.36
CA GLU A 48 -9.77 -4.55 5.30
C GLU A 48 -9.68 -3.12 5.85
N GLN A 49 -9.97 -2.93 7.13
CA GLN A 49 -9.84 -1.67 7.83
C GLN A 49 -9.39 -1.93 9.27
N MET A 50 -8.38 -1.19 9.73
CA MET A 50 -7.96 -1.13 11.13
C MET A 50 -8.63 0.04 11.85
#